data_AF-A0A1H9Y4N4-F1
#
_entry.id   AF-A0A1H9Y4N4-F1
#
_cell.length_a   1.000
_cell.length_b   1.000
_cell.length_c   1.000
_cell.angle_alpha   90.00
_cell.angle_beta   90.00
_cell.angle_gamma   90.00
#
_symmetry.space_group_name_H-M   'P 1'
#
loop_
_entity.id
_entity.type
_entity.pdbx_description
1 polymer ?
#
loop_
_entity_poly.entity_id
_entity_poly.type
_entity_poly.pdbx_seq_one_letter_code
_entity_poly.pdbx_strand_id
1 'polypeptide(L)'
;MYFSDESVVVECANTYIGKLEMDKSGYFITSKEDKANHGFGLKRIEECAITNGGDFVVEYTEEIFTVRVFFDKERADWKEKA
;
A
#
# COMPACT_ATOMS: atom_id res chain seq x y z
N MET A 1 -10.05 9.14 8.27
CA MET A 1 -8.86 9.76 7.64
C MET A 1 -9.27 11.15 7.20
N TYR A 2 -8.53 12.19 7.58
CA TYR A 2 -8.82 13.57 7.17
C TYR A 2 -7.80 13.95 6.11
N PHE A 3 -8.27 14.48 4.98
CA PHE A 3 -7.43 14.92 3.87
C PHE A 3 -7.37 16.44 3.90
N SER A 4 -6.18 17.02 3.84
CA SER A 4 -6.00 18.44 3.57
C SER A 4 -6.10 18.70 2.06
N ASP A 5 -6.41 19.93 1.65
CA ASP A 5 -6.41 20.32 0.22
C ASP A 5 -5.02 20.16 -0.44
N GLU A 6 -3.96 20.03 0.37
CA GLU A 6 -2.58 19.81 -0.10
C GLU A 6 -2.13 18.34 -0.03
N SER A 7 -3.07 17.41 0.14
CA SER A 7 -2.78 15.98 0.19
C SER A 7 -2.76 15.34 -1.20
N VAL A 8 -1.84 14.40 -1.41
CA VAL A 8 -1.79 13.55 -2.61
C VAL A 8 -2.22 12.13 -2.23
N VAL A 9 -3.18 11.58 -2.99
CA VAL A 9 -3.61 10.20 -2.88
C VAL A 9 -3.32 9.46 -4.18
N VAL A 10 -2.63 8.33 -4.08
CA VAL A 10 -2.46 7.39 -5.18
C VAL A 10 -3.29 6.15 -4.87
N GLU A 11 -4.32 5.91 -5.67
CA GLU A 11 -5.18 4.73 -5.56
C GLU A 11 -4.95 3.80 -6.75
N CYS A 12 -4.86 2.51 -6.47
CA CYS A 12 -4.87 1.45 -7.48
C CYS A 12 -5.87 0.39 -7.05
N ALA A 13 -6.95 0.23 -7.81
CA ALA A 13 -7.98 -0.78 -7.60
C ALA A 13 -8.02 -1.71 -8.81
N ASN A 14 -8.01 -3.02 -8.55
CA ASN A 14 -8.14 -4.04 -9.59
C ASN A 14 -9.05 -5.17 -9.14
N THR A 15 -9.73 -5.79 -10.10
CA THR A 15 -10.40 -7.07 -9.88
C THR A 15 -9.38 -8.17 -9.64
N TYR A 16 -9.69 -9.14 -8.78
CA TYR A 16 -8.86 -10.32 -8.59
C TYR A 16 -9.73 -11.59 -8.52
N ILE A 17 -9.11 -12.75 -8.71
CA ILE A 17 -9.77 -14.06 -8.62
C ILE A 17 -9.09 -14.88 -7.53
N GLY A 18 -9.88 -15.56 -6.72
CA GLY A 18 -9.40 -16.49 -5.69
C GLY A 18 -9.46 -15.91 -4.29
N LYS A 19 -8.76 -16.55 -3.36
CA LYS A 19 -8.77 -16.17 -1.95
C LYS A 19 -7.49 -15.40 -1.60
N LEU A 20 -7.64 -14.30 -0.88
CA LEU A 20 -6.53 -13.61 -0.25
C LEU A 20 -6.15 -14.35 1.03
N GLU A 21 -4.89 -14.76 1.12
CA GLU A 21 -4.31 -15.36 2.31
C GLU A 21 -3.42 -14.33 3.01
N MET A 22 -3.45 -14.33 4.34
CA MET A 22 -2.58 -13.51 5.17
C MET A 22 -1.74 -14.39 6.10
N ASP A 23 -0.55 -13.93 6.42
CA ASP A 23 0.27 -14.54 7.46
C ASP A 23 -0.23 -14.15 8.87
N LYS A 24 0.44 -14.66 9.91
CA LYS A 24 0.09 -14.38 11.31
C LYS A 24 0.30 -12.91 11.71
N SER A 25 1.04 -12.16 10.90
CA SER A 25 1.32 -10.74 11.12
C SER A 25 0.36 -9.84 10.35
N GLY A 26 -0.59 -10.40 9.59
CA GLY A 26 -1.58 -9.67 8.82
C GLY A 26 -1.13 -9.26 7.41
N TYR A 27 0.03 -9.75 6.94
CA TYR A 27 0.51 -9.45 5.59
C TYR A 27 -0.01 -10.45 4.56
N PHE A 28 -0.38 -9.94 3.39
CA PHE A 28 -0.82 -10.77 2.27
C PHE A 28 0.29 -11.70 1.78
N ILE A 29 -0.05 -12.99 1.65
CA ILE A 29 0.81 -14.01 1.10
C ILE A 29 0.58 -14.10 -0.41
N THR A 30 1.66 -14.05 -1.18
CA THR A 30 1.59 -14.21 -2.64
C THR A 30 1.07 -15.60 -3.03
N SER A 31 0.22 -15.69 -4.05
CA SER A 31 -0.23 -16.95 -4.64
C SER A 31 0.78 -17.56 -5.62
N LYS A 32 1.86 -16.83 -5.95
CA LYS A 32 2.95 -17.31 -6.83
C LYS A 32 3.67 -18.50 -6.21
N GLU A 33 4.13 -19.43 -7.05
CA GLU A 33 4.73 -20.71 -6.63
C GLU A 33 5.96 -20.53 -5.72
N ASP A 34 6.84 -19.57 -6.02
CA ASP A 34 7.99 -19.25 -5.17
C ASP A 34 7.62 -18.19 -4.11
N LYS A 35 6.85 -18.60 -3.11
CA LYS A 35 6.41 -17.73 -2.00
C LYS A 35 7.56 -17.18 -1.15
N ALA A 36 8.73 -17.83 -1.14
CA ALA A 36 9.86 -17.43 -0.30
C ALA A 36 10.58 -16.19 -0.82
N ASN A 37 10.59 -15.98 -2.15
CA ASN A 37 11.29 -14.88 -2.80
C ASN A 37 10.36 -13.82 -3.42
N HIS A 38 9.03 -14.05 -3.37
CA HIS A 38 8.03 -13.15 -3.96
C HIS A 38 7.06 -12.60 -2.91
N GLY A 39 6.26 -11.60 -3.31
CA GLY A 39 5.22 -11.00 -2.45
C GLY A 39 5.66 -9.76 -1.67
N PHE A 40 6.92 -9.35 -1.77
CA PHE A 40 7.42 -8.15 -1.07
C PHE A 40 6.92 -6.81 -1.64
N GLY A 41 6.17 -6.81 -2.75
CA GLY A 41 5.74 -5.59 -3.43
C GLY A 41 4.92 -4.66 -2.53
N LEU A 42 3.88 -5.18 -1.87
CA LEU A 42 3.05 -4.38 -0.96
C LEU A 42 3.84 -3.87 0.24
N LYS A 43 4.70 -4.71 0.82
CA LYS A 43 5.59 -4.32 1.92
C LYS A 43 6.54 -3.19 1.51
N ARG A 44 7.10 -3.26 0.31
CA ARG A 44 7.98 -2.19 -0.24
C ARG A 44 7.22 -0.88 -0.44
N ILE A 45 5.96 -0.93 -0.86
CA ILE A 45 5.11 0.26 -1.02
C ILE A 45 4.82 0.86 0.35
N GLU A 46 4.44 0.05 1.34
CA GLU A 46 4.22 0.49 2.72
C GLU A 46 5.48 1.16 3.31
N GLU A 47 6.63 0.49 3.22
CA GLU A 47 7.92 1.04 3.68
C GLU A 47 8.25 2.38 3.01
N CYS A 48 8.02 2.48 1.69
CA CYS A 48 8.23 3.71 0.93
C CYS A 48 7.29 4.82 1.40
N ALA A 49 6.00 4.52 1.59
CA ALA A 49 5.00 5.48 2.06
C ALA A 49 5.38 6.04 3.44
N ILE A 50 5.63 5.16 4.40
CA ILE A 50 5.97 5.52 5.78
C ILE A 50 7.27 6.34 5.84
N THR A 51 8.30 5.93 5.09
CA THR A 51 9.60 6.64 5.06
C THR A 51 9.46 8.08 4.56
N ASN A 52 8.47 8.35 3.71
CA ASN A 52 8.22 9.67 3.14
C ASN A 52 7.10 10.43 3.87
N GLY A 53 6.78 10.05 5.11
CA GLY A 53 5.78 10.71 5.94
C GLY A 53 4.34 10.45 5.53
N GLY A 54 4.12 9.53 4.59
CA GLY A 54 2.81 9.11 4.12
C GLY A 54 2.21 7.94 4.92
N ASP A 55 1.03 7.51 4.48
CA ASP A 55 0.31 6.36 5.02
C ASP A 55 -0.04 5.37 3.88
N PHE A 56 -0.21 4.11 4.23
CA PHE A 56 -0.55 3.02 3.32
C PHE A 56 -1.77 2.27 3.81
N VAL A 57 -2.72 2.00 2.93
CA VAL A 57 -3.96 1.28 3.24
C VAL A 57 -4.23 0.26 2.16
N VAL A 58 -4.61 -0.95 2.58
CA VAL A 58 -5.16 -1.97 1.70
C VAL A 58 -6.58 -2.29 2.14
N GLU A 59 -7.49 -2.23 1.18
CA GLU A 59 -8.89 -2.63 1.34
C GLU A 59 -9.22 -3.67 0.28
N TYR A 60 -10.10 -4.60 0.61
CA TYR A 60 -10.55 -5.59 -0.34
C TYR A 60 -11.98 -6.03 -0.05
N THR A 61 -12.71 -6.32 -1.12
CA THR A 61 -13.97 -7.06 -1.10
C THR A 61 -13.72 -8.46 -1.67
N GLU A 62 -14.76 -9.24 -1.95
CA GLU A 62 -14.59 -10.55 -2.58
C GLU A 62 -14.03 -10.47 -4.02
N GLU A 63 -14.19 -9.32 -4.70
CA GLU A 63 -13.85 -9.17 -6.11
C GLU A 63 -12.82 -8.07 -6.39
N ILE A 64 -12.74 -7.05 -5.52
CA ILE A 64 -11.90 -5.86 -5.73
C ILE A 64 -10.82 -5.79 -4.68
N PHE A 65 -9.58 -5.59 -5.11
CA PHE A 65 -8.44 -5.29 -4.27
C PHE A 65 -7.97 -3.86 -4.53
N THR A 66 -7.95 -3.06 -3.47
CA THR A 66 -7.63 -1.64 -3.53
C THR A 66 -6.42 -1.34 -2.65
N VAL A 67 -5.43 -0.67 -3.23
CA VAL A 67 -4.27 -0.13 -2.54
C VAL A 67 -4.34 1.39 -2.59
N ARG A 68 -4.15 2.04 -1.45
CA ARG A 68 -4.03 3.49 -1.36
C ARG A 68 -2.74 3.87 -0.67
N VAL A 69 -2.07 4.86 -1.25
CA VAL A 69 -0.97 5.58 -0.61
C VAL A 69 -1.39 7.03 -0.46
N PHE A 70 -1.19 7.57 0.72
CA PHE A 70 -1.50 8.95 1.06
C PHE A 70 -0.23 9.69 1.45
N PHE A 71 -0.08 10.92 0.98
CA PHE A 71 0.97 11.83 1.41
C PHE A 71 0.37 13.18 1.76
N ASP A 72 0.62 13.64 2.99
CA ASP A 72 0.32 15.01 3.39
C ASP A 72 1.58 15.86 3.21
N LYS A 73 1.45 16.99 2.51
CA LYS A 73 2.55 17.93 2.31
C LYS A 73 3.15 18.45 3.62
N GLU A 74 2.38 18.50 4.71
CA GLU A 74 2.89 18.91 6.03
C GLU A 74 3.75 17.84 6.71
N ARG A 75 3.51 16.57 6.41
CA ARG A 75 4.26 15.41 6.95
C ARG A 75 5.38 14.96 6.01
N ALA A 76 5.23 15.25 4.73
CA ALA A 76 6.18 14.89 3.69
C ALA A 76 7.40 15.80 3.76
N ASP A 77 8.52 15.25 4.23
CA ASP A 77 9.83 15.91 4.21
C ASP A 77 10.46 15.86 2.80
N TRP A 78 9.81 16.53 1.85
CA TRP A 78 10.24 16.58 0.44
C TRP A 78 11.03 17.86 0.12
N LYS A 79 11.43 18.64 1.13
CA LYS A 79 11.89 20.01 0.90
C LYS A 79 13.28 20.16 0.27
N GLU A 80 14.10 19.11 0.14
CA GLU A 80 15.46 19.27 -0.41
C GLU A 80 15.99 18.03 -1.15
N LYS A 81 15.29 17.54 -2.18
CA LYS A 81 15.83 16.50 -3.09
C LYS A 81 15.64 16.80 -4.58
N ALA A 82 15.83 18.06 -4.97
CA ALA A 82 15.97 18.47 -6.37
C ALA A 82 17.32 19.15 -6.59
#